data_AF-A0A3D6EGC6-F1
#
_entry.id   AF-A0A3D6EGC6-F1
#
_cell.length_a   1.000
_cell.length_b   1.000
_cell.length_c   1.000
_cell.angle_alpha   90.00
_cell.angle_beta   90.00
_cell.angle_gamma   90.00
#
_symmetry.space_group_name_H-M   'P 1'
#
loop_
_entity.id
_entity.type
_entity.pdbx_description
1 polymer ?
#
loop_
_entity_poly.entity_id
_entity_poly.type
_entity_poly.pdbx_seq_one_letter_code
_entity_poly.pdbx_strand_id
1 'polypeptide(L)'
;ACATGTNSIGEAYLAIKYGRADAILTGGSEAAVTPLAIGGFANSRALTTESDPTKACLPFDARRGGFVMAEGAALMMLEEYEHAVARGANIIAEVCGYGCTCDAHHYTAPRPDGVPAARAIREALDEAGYRDGENLYINAHGTGTHLNDASETNAFKLALGDKEARRASISSTKSMHG
;
A
#
# COMPACT_ATOMS: atom_id res chain seq x y z
N ALA A 1 3.65 10.98 4.46
CA ALA A 1 3.95 9.68 5.11
C ALA A 1 3.80 8.57 4.08
N CYS A 2 4.19 7.32 4.37
CA CYS A 2 4.31 6.27 3.34
C CYS A 2 3.01 5.93 2.58
N ALA A 3 1.84 6.19 3.18
CA ALA A 3 0.53 5.95 2.56
C ALA A 3 0.00 7.15 1.73
N THR A 4 0.74 8.25 1.61
CA THR A 4 0.23 9.49 0.98
C THR A 4 -0.23 9.24 -0.46
N GLY A 5 0.52 8.50 -1.28
CA GLY A 5 0.14 8.24 -2.67
C GLY A 5 -1.17 7.46 -2.79
N THR A 6 -1.34 6.38 -2.01
CA THR A 6 -2.59 5.60 -2.03
C THR A 6 -3.76 6.36 -1.41
N ASN A 7 -3.50 7.21 -0.40
CA ASN A 7 -4.52 8.09 0.16
C ASN A 7 -5.01 9.13 -0.85
N SER A 8 -4.10 9.76 -1.61
CA SER A 8 -4.49 10.69 -2.68
C SER A 8 -5.37 10.02 -3.74
N ILE A 9 -5.08 8.77 -4.09
CA ILE A 9 -5.88 7.98 -5.04
C ILE A 9 -7.28 7.70 -4.45
N GLY A 10 -7.34 7.28 -3.18
CA GLY A 10 -8.60 7.01 -2.48
C GLY A 10 -9.49 8.25 -2.34
N GLU A 11 -8.93 9.40 -1.96
CA GLU A 11 -9.67 10.66 -1.87
C GLU A 11 -10.18 11.14 -3.24
N ALA A 12 -9.38 10.94 -4.29
CA ALA A 12 -9.82 11.23 -5.66
C ALA A 12 -10.96 10.31 -6.09
N TYR A 13 -10.89 9.02 -5.77
CA TYR A 13 -11.99 8.06 -5.96
C TYR A 13 -13.27 8.52 -5.26
N LEU A 14 -13.19 8.89 -3.98
CA LEU A 14 -14.37 9.37 -3.23
C LEU A 14 -14.94 10.66 -3.82
N ALA A 15 -14.09 11.61 -4.24
CA ALA A 15 -14.54 12.84 -4.86
C ALA A 15 -15.31 12.59 -6.17
N ILE A 16 -14.82 11.70 -7.03
CA ILE A 16 -15.49 11.31 -8.27
C ILE A 16 -16.79 10.54 -7.96
N LYS A 17 -16.72 9.55 -7.08
CA LYS A 17 -17.86 8.72 -6.65
C LYS A 17 -19.03 9.56 -6.11
N TYR A 18 -18.73 10.63 -5.37
CA TYR A 18 -19.74 11.54 -4.82
C TYR A 18 -20.10 12.70 -5.76
N GLY A 19 -19.70 12.64 -7.04
CA GLY A 19 -20.07 13.63 -8.05
C GLY A 19 -19.46 15.02 -7.83
N ARG A 20 -18.32 15.10 -7.13
CA ARG A 20 -17.62 16.38 -6.90
C ARG A 20 -16.66 16.75 -8.04
N ALA A 21 -16.29 15.79 -8.87
CA ALA A 21 -15.48 15.97 -10.07
C ALA A 21 -15.71 14.81 -11.04
N ASP A 22 -15.54 15.05 -12.34
CA ASP A 22 -15.61 14.00 -13.37
C ASP A 22 -14.24 13.36 -13.64
N ALA A 23 -13.16 14.08 -13.33
CA ALA A 23 -11.78 13.68 -13.56
C ALA A 23 -10.83 14.32 -12.53
N ILE A 24 -9.86 13.55 -12.02
CA ILE A 24 -8.84 14.02 -11.08
C ILE A 24 -7.47 13.41 -11.45
N LEU A 25 -6.47 14.26 -11.62
CA LEU A 25 -5.06 13.84 -11.63
C LEU A 25 -4.59 13.60 -10.19
N THR A 26 -4.18 12.37 -9.88
CA THR A 26 -3.81 11.95 -8.53
C THR A 26 -2.54 11.10 -8.52
N GLY A 27 -1.91 10.96 -7.36
CA GLY A 27 -0.69 10.18 -7.17
C GLY A 27 0.20 10.76 -6.08
N GLY A 28 1.51 10.67 -6.27
CA GLY A 28 2.49 11.19 -5.33
C GLY A 28 3.90 11.27 -5.90
N SER A 29 4.74 12.06 -5.26
CA SER A 29 6.17 12.18 -5.54
C SER A 29 6.96 12.29 -4.24
N GLU A 30 8.16 11.74 -4.23
CA GLU A 30 9.07 11.80 -3.11
C GLU A 30 10.52 11.97 -3.60
N ALA A 31 11.27 12.82 -2.88
CA ALA A 31 12.70 13.07 -3.07
C ALA A 31 13.37 13.12 -1.69
N ALA A 32 13.25 11.99 -0.97
CA ALA A 32 13.59 11.88 0.44
C ALA A 32 15.04 11.51 0.72
N VAL A 33 15.89 11.22 -0.28
CA VAL A 33 17.26 10.75 -0.06
C VAL A 33 18.16 11.92 0.31
N THR A 34 18.03 12.32 1.58
CA THR A 34 18.80 13.39 2.20
C THR A 34 19.55 12.85 3.42
N PRO A 35 20.70 13.44 3.80
CA PRO A 35 21.44 13.00 4.99
C PRO A 35 20.58 12.98 6.26
N LEU A 36 19.64 13.93 6.40
CA LEU A 36 18.72 13.99 7.53
C LEU A 36 17.76 12.79 7.56
N ALA A 37 17.12 12.49 6.42
CA ALA A 37 16.18 11.37 6.33
C ALA A 37 16.91 10.04 6.54
N ILE A 38 18.04 9.82 5.86
CA ILE A 38 18.87 8.62 6.03
C ILE A 38 19.30 8.46 7.48
N GLY A 39 19.80 9.52 8.13
CA GLY A 39 20.17 9.50 9.54
C GLY A 39 19.01 9.17 10.47
N GLY A 40 17.84 9.76 10.21
CA GLY A 40 16.61 9.52 10.98
C GLY A 40 16.15 8.06 10.91
N PHE A 41 16.02 7.50 9.71
CA PHE A 41 15.56 6.12 9.52
C PHE A 41 16.62 5.07 9.90
N ALA A 42 17.92 5.40 9.79
CA ALA A 42 18.99 4.56 10.34
C ALA A 42 18.90 4.50 11.86
N ASN A 43 18.68 5.66 12.53
CA ASN A 43 18.53 5.72 13.98
C ASN A 43 17.28 4.96 14.48
N SER A 44 16.20 4.94 13.69
CA SER A 44 15.01 4.13 13.98
C SER A 44 15.17 2.65 13.63
N ARG A 45 16.34 2.23 13.11
CA ARG A 45 16.63 0.85 12.64
C ARG A 45 15.64 0.33 11.60
N ALA A 46 15.15 1.22 10.73
CA ALA A 46 14.22 0.87 9.68
C ALA A 46 14.91 0.59 8.34
N LEU A 47 16.12 1.11 8.15
CA LEU A 47 16.94 0.85 6.96
C LEU A 47 17.73 -0.45 7.11
N THR A 48 17.86 -1.16 6.00
CA THR A 48 18.77 -2.30 5.88
C THR A 48 20.23 -1.84 6.03
N THR A 49 21.07 -2.72 6.59
CA THR A 49 22.54 -2.54 6.61
C THR A 49 23.25 -3.49 5.64
N GLU A 50 22.50 -4.25 4.84
CA GLU A 50 23.05 -5.15 3.84
C GLU A 50 23.61 -4.34 2.65
N SER A 51 24.77 -4.76 2.19
CA SER A 51 25.51 -4.14 1.09
C SER A 51 25.25 -4.78 -0.27
N ASP A 52 24.83 -6.05 -0.29
CA ASP A 52 24.42 -6.75 -1.50
C ASP A 52 23.01 -6.28 -1.92
N PRO A 53 22.86 -5.56 -3.05
CA PRO A 53 21.57 -5.02 -3.47
C PRO A 53 20.50 -6.10 -3.68
N THR A 54 20.91 -7.32 -4.04
CA THR A 54 19.99 -8.45 -4.26
C THR A 54 19.40 -9.01 -2.95
N LYS A 55 19.90 -8.54 -1.81
CA LYS A 55 19.51 -8.95 -0.45
C LYS A 55 19.08 -7.78 0.44
N ALA A 56 19.08 -6.55 -0.10
CA ALA A 56 18.95 -5.35 0.70
C ALA A 56 17.50 -5.08 1.17
N CYS A 57 16.51 -5.30 0.30
CA CYS A 57 15.09 -5.15 0.61
C CYS A 57 14.36 -6.47 0.36
N LEU A 58 14.00 -7.17 1.44
CA LEU A 58 13.44 -8.53 1.38
C LEU A 58 12.09 -8.64 2.11
N PRO A 59 11.01 -8.06 1.58
CA PRO A 59 9.68 -8.14 2.18
C PRO A 59 9.28 -9.60 2.45
N PHE A 60 8.82 -9.88 3.67
CA PHE A 60 8.37 -11.19 4.17
C PHE A 60 9.42 -12.31 4.24
N ASP A 61 10.67 -12.08 3.83
CA ASP A 61 11.75 -13.06 3.97
C ASP A 61 12.16 -13.22 5.44
N ALA A 62 12.65 -14.41 5.82
CA ALA A 62 13.18 -14.65 7.16
C ALA A 62 14.43 -13.81 7.47
N ARG A 63 15.17 -13.41 6.44
CA ARG A 63 16.44 -12.65 6.51
C ARG A 63 16.24 -11.13 6.43
N ARG A 64 14.99 -10.67 6.33
CA ARG A 64 14.67 -9.24 6.18
C ARG A 64 15.27 -8.40 7.30
N GLY A 65 15.83 -7.24 6.96
CA GLY A 65 16.56 -6.39 7.90
C GLY A 65 16.21 -4.90 7.81
N GLY A 66 15.15 -4.55 7.09
CA GLY A 66 14.78 -3.18 6.77
C GLY A 66 14.60 -2.95 5.27
N PHE A 67 14.25 -1.71 4.91
CA PHE A 67 14.09 -1.30 3.51
C PHE A 67 15.30 -0.49 3.02
N VAL A 68 15.35 -0.25 1.71
CA VAL A 68 16.27 0.69 1.07
C VAL A 68 15.48 1.96 0.76
N MET A 69 15.95 3.11 1.23
CA MET A 69 15.26 4.37 0.90
C MET A 69 15.37 4.67 -0.59
N ALA A 70 14.26 5.07 -1.19
CA ALA A 70 14.16 5.39 -2.59
C ALA A 70 13.33 6.64 -2.84
N GLU A 71 13.43 7.14 -4.07
CA GLU A 71 12.73 8.30 -4.58
C GLU A 71 11.90 7.90 -5.79
N GLY A 72 10.90 8.70 -6.12
CA GLY A 72 10.09 8.42 -7.29
C GLY A 72 8.86 9.30 -7.35
N ALA A 73 8.24 9.30 -8.52
CA ALA A 73 6.96 9.96 -8.74
C ALA A 73 6.08 9.09 -9.63
N ALA A 74 4.80 9.05 -9.31
CA ALA A 74 3.78 8.41 -10.12
C ALA A 74 2.50 9.25 -10.07
N LEU A 75 1.90 9.45 -11.24
CA LEU A 75 0.63 10.14 -11.40
C LEU A 75 -0.27 9.29 -12.29
N MET A 76 -1.56 9.36 -12.04
CA MET A 76 -2.60 8.75 -12.85
C MET A 76 -3.81 9.66 -12.95
N MET A 77 -4.51 9.56 -14.07
CA MET A 77 -5.81 10.19 -14.25
C MET A 77 -6.89 9.21 -13.80
N LEU A 78 -7.69 9.59 -12.81
CA LEU A 78 -8.94 8.92 -12.49
C LEU A 78 -10.09 9.70 -13.10
N GLU A 79 -11.07 8.99 -13.65
CA GLU A 79 -12.27 9.56 -14.25
C GLU A 79 -13.50 8.76 -13.85
N GLU A 80 -14.65 9.43 -13.86
CA GLU A 80 -15.95 8.75 -13.80
C GLU A 80 -16.07 7.82 -15.02
N TYR A 81 -16.60 6.62 -14.79
CA TYR A 81 -16.57 5.53 -15.76
C TYR A 81 -17.34 5.87 -17.04
N GLU A 82 -18.58 6.35 -16.93
CA GLU A 82 -19.41 6.67 -18.09
C GLU A 82 -18.85 7.87 -18.86
N HIS A 83 -18.30 8.87 -18.16
CA HIS A 83 -17.55 9.97 -18.77
C HIS A 83 -16.36 9.47 -19.59
N ALA A 84 -15.54 8.58 -19.02
CA ALA A 84 -14.38 8.00 -19.69
C ALA A 84 -14.79 7.17 -20.91
N VAL A 85 -15.86 6.36 -20.81
CA VAL A 85 -16.43 5.58 -21.91
C VAL A 85 -16.95 6.49 -23.03
N ALA A 86 -17.72 7.52 -22.70
CA ALA A 86 -18.32 8.43 -23.67
C ALA A 86 -17.28 9.14 -24.56
N ARG A 87 -16.11 9.47 -24.00
CA ARG A 87 -15.01 10.09 -24.77
C ARG A 87 -14.06 9.08 -25.41
N GLY A 88 -14.29 7.77 -25.26
CA GLY A 88 -13.44 6.70 -25.81
C GLY A 88 -12.06 6.60 -25.15
N ALA A 89 -11.97 6.81 -23.83
CA ALA A 89 -10.72 6.69 -23.09
C ALA A 89 -10.17 5.24 -23.12
N ASN A 90 -8.85 5.10 -23.12
CA ASN A 90 -8.21 3.80 -22.87
C ASN A 90 -8.19 3.51 -21.36
N ILE A 91 -9.09 2.65 -20.91
CA ILE A 91 -9.25 2.30 -19.49
C ILE A 91 -8.27 1.17 -19.12
N ILE A 92 -7.36 1.45 -18.19
CA ILE A 92 -6.31 0.49 -17.76
C ILE A 92 -6.80 -0.40 -16.61
N ALA A 93 -7.53 0.18 -15.66
CA ALA A 93 -8.06 -0.49 -14.48
C ALA A 93 -9.21 0.34 -13.88
N GLU A 94 -9.94 -0.26 -12.96
CA GLU A 94 -10.99 0.39 -12.18
C GLU A 94 -10.61 0.40 -10.70
N VAL A 95 -10.90 1.50 -10.00
CA VAL A 95 -10.82 1.57 -8.54
C VAL A 95 -12.20 1.21 -7.99
N CYS A 96 -12.33 -0.01 -7.48
CA CYS A 96 -13.63 -0.53 -7.05
C CYS A 96 -13.94 -0.27 -5.57
N GLY A 97 -12.95 0.09 -4.75
CA GLY A 97 -13.16 0.40 -3.34
C GLY A 97 -11.93 0.99 -2.65
N TYR A 98 -12.17 1.65 -1.52
CA TYR A 98 -11.15 2.34 -0.72
C TYR A 98 -11.48 2.27 0.77
N GLY A 99 -10.48 1.93 1.58
CA GLY A 99 -10.59 1.92 3.04
C GLY A 99 -9.41 2.65 3.67
N CYS A 100 -9.68 3.41 4.72
CA CYS A 100 -8.67 4.23 5.39
C CYS A 100 -8.94 4.31 6.89
N THR A 101 -7.93 3.98 7.68
CA THR A 101 -8.02 3.95 9.13
C THR A 101 -6.78 4.57 9.76
N CYS A 102 -6.85 4.83 11.07
CA CYS A 102 -5.73 5.29 11.87
C CYS A 102 -5.58 4.35 13.07
N ASP A 103 -4.34 3.95 13.36
CA ASP A 103 -4.06 3.00 14.42
C ASP A 103 -3.97 3.64 15.82
N ALA A 104 -3.69 4.95 15.88
CA ALA A 104 -3.53 5.77 17.07
C ALA A 104 -2.67 5.09 18.17
N HIS A 105 -1.61 4.38 17.77
CA HIS A 105 -0.87 3.50 18.69
C HIS A 105 0.53 4.00 19.02
N HIS A 106 1.33 4.26 18.00
CA HIS A 106 2.74 4.62 18.16
C HIS A 106 3.18 5.44 16.95
N TYR A 107 4.18 6.30 17.13
CA TYR A 107 4.57 7.28 16.12
C TYR A 107 5.19 6.64 14.85
N THR A 108 5.81 5.46 14.96
CA THR A 108 6.42 4.72 13.83
C THR A 108 6.09 3.22 13.78
N ALA A 109 6.12 2.53 14.92
CA ALA A 109 5.79 1.11 14.98
C ALA A 109 4.31 0.83 14.67
N PRO A 110 3.99 -0.17 13.84
CA PRO A 110 2.61 -0.57 13.59
C PRO A 110 2.05 -1.26 14.84
N ARG A 111 0.73 -1.21 15.00
CA ARG A 111 0.03 -2.05 15.98
C ARG A 111 0.28 -3.54 15.70
N PRO A 112 0.81 -4.31 16.67
CA PRO A 112 1.13 -5.72 16.44
C PRO A 112 -0.08 -6.61 16.10
N ASP A 113 -1.28 -6.21 16.52
CA ASP A 113 -2.53 -6.92 16.29
C ASP A 113 -3.04 -6.80 14.84
N GLY A 114 -2.55 -5.83 14.06
CA GLY A 114 -2.97 -5.59 12.68
C GLY A 114 -4.44 -5.15 12.51
N VAL A 115 -5.17 -4.89 13.59
CA VAL A 115 -6.63 -4.71 13.56
C VAL A 115 -7.06 -3.50 12.71
N PRO A 116 -6.46 -2.31 12.82
CA PRO A 116 -6.87 -1.16 12.01
C PRO A 116 -6.58 -1.35 10.52
N ALA A 117 -5.44 -1.96 10.19
CA ALA A 117 -5.10 -2.30 8.81
C ALA A 117 -6.07 -3.34 8.25
N ALA A 118 -6.43 -4.35 9.04
CA ALA A 118 -7.43 -5.34 8.65
C ALA A 118 -8.79 -4.70 8.37
N ARG A 119 -9.18 -3.71 9.17
CA ARG A 119 -10.41 -2.94 8.95
C ARG A 119 -10.36 -2.15 7.65
N ALA A 120 -9.26 -1.45 7.35
CA ALA A 120 -9.09 -0.72 6.09
C ALA A 120 -9.19 -1.66 4.87
N ILE A 121 -8.56 -2.83 4.95
CA ILE A 121 -8.64 -3.85 3.90
C ILE A 121 -10.09 -4.33 3.73
N ARG A 122 -10.80 -4.61 4.83
CA ARG A 122 -12.19 -5.06 4.79
C ARG A 122 -13.11 -4.01 4.18
N GLU A 123 -13.00 -2.74 4.61
CA GLU A 123 -13.76 -1.62 4.04
C GLU A 123 -13.59 -1.53 2.52
N ALA A 124 -12.35 -1.62 2.03
CA ALA A 124 -12.06 -1.57 0.60
C ALA A 124 -12.62 -2.78 -0.17
N LEU A 125 -12.50 -3.99 0.38
CA LEU A 125 -12.98 -5.22 -0.25
C LEU A 125 -14.50 -5.30 -0.28
N ASP A 126 -15.16 -4.89 0.81
CA ASP A 126 -16.61 -4.87 0.91
C ASP A 126 -17.20 -3.85 -0.08
N GLU A 127 -16.58 -2.67 -0.21
CA GLU A 127 -16.96 -1.66 -1.20
C GLU A 127 -16.74 -2.15 -2.64
N ALA A 128 -15.64 -2.87 -2.89
CA ALA A 128 -15.35 -3.50 -4.18
C ALA A 128 -16.25 -4.71 -4.49
N GLY A 129 -17.04 -5.19 -3.53
CA GLY A 129 -17.90 -6.36 -3.70
C GLY A 129 -17.15 -7.68 -3.84
N TYR A 130 -15.91 -7.75 -3.33
CA TYR A 130 -15.06 -8.95 -3.36
C TYR A 130 -15.73 -10.14 -2.66
N ARG A 131 -15.52 -11.35 -3.20
CA ARG A 131 -16.06 -12.58 -2.63
C ARG A 131 -14.98 -13.65 -2.46
N ASP A 132 -15.06 -14.38 -1.35
CA ASP A 132 -14.27 -15.59 -1.12
C ASP A 132 -14.36 -16.52 -2.33
N GLY A 133 -13.24 -17.03 -2.80
CA GLY A 133 -13.19 -17.76 -4.07
C GLY A 133 -12.45 -17.00 -5.17
N GLU A 134 -12.59 -15.68 -5.22
CA GLU A 134 -11.99 -14.84 -6.26
C GLU A 134 -10.47 -14.75 -6.13
N ASN A 135 -9.79 -14.65 -7.27
CA ASN A 135 -8.35 -14.49 -7.32
C ASN A 135 -7.97 -13.10 -6.79
N LEU A 136 -7.20 -13.07 -5.71
CA LEU A 136 -6.71 -11.84 -5.11
C LEU A 136 -5.19 -11.76 -5.24
N TYR A 137 -4.71 -10.65 -5.76
CA TYR A 137 -3.31 -10.27 -5.71
C TYR A 137 -3.15 -9.06 -4.78
N ILE A 138 -2.18 -9.13 -3.88
CA ILE A 138 -1.86 -8.10 -2.90
C ILE A 138 -0.47 -7.56 -3.22
N ASN A 139 -0.40 -6.29 -3.63
CA ASN A 139 0.84 -5.52 -3.58
C ASN A 139 0.94 -4.86 -2.20
N ALA A 140 1.71 -5.49 -1.32
CA ALA A 140 1.77 -5.13 0.09
C ALA A 140 2.59 -3.86 0.33
N HIS A 141 2.45 -3.26 1.51
CA HIS A 141 3.34 -2.18 1.89
C HIS A 141 4.76 -2.72 2.16
N GLY A 142 4.89 -3.90 2.78
CA GLY A 142 6.05 -4.79 2.70
C GLY A 142 7.40 -4.08 2.75
N THR A 143 7.75 -3.52 3.90
CA THR A 143 9.00 -2.75 4.12
C THR A 143 10.20 -3.64 4.44
N GLY A 144 10.04 -4.96 4.54
CA GLY A 144 11.16 -5.83 4.91
C GLY A 144 11.59 -5.62 6.37
N THR A 145 10.78 -4.96 7.20
CA THR A 145 11.04 -4.83 8.64
C THR A 145 10.33 -5.95 9.39
N HIS A 146 10.90 -6.37 10.53
CA HIS A 146 10.32 -7.48 11.29
C HIS A 146 8.90 -7.22 11.78
N LEU A 147 8.66 -6.02 12.32
CA LEU A 147 7.37 -5.63 12.88
C LEU A 147 6.31 -5.42 11.80
N ASN A 148 6.63 -4.69 10.73
CA ASN A 148 5.68 -4.38 9.67
C ASN A 148 5.18 -5.63 8.97
N ASP A 149 6.09 -6.46 8.48
CA ASP A 149 5.72 -7.60 7.64
C ASP A 149 4.93 -8.66 8.45
N ALA A 150 5.23 -8.80 9.75
CA ALA A 150 4.44 -9.63 10.65
C ALA A 150 3.04 -9.04 10.89
N SER A 151 2.96 -7.72 11.13
CA SER A 151 1.68 -7.02 11.31
C SER A 151 0.80 -7.06 10.06
N GLU A 152 1.37 -6.86 8.87
CA GLU A 152 0.65 -6.98 7.59
C GLU A 152 0.13 -8.39 7.38
N THR A 153 0.95 -9.42 7.64
CA THR A 153 0.52 -10.82 7.56
C THR A 153 -0.68 -11.10 8.48
N ASN A 154 -0.66 -10.56 9.70
CA ASN A 154 -1.79 -10.67 10.62
C ASN A 154 -3.02 -9.92 10.10
N ALA A 155 -2.83 -8.71 9.57
CA ALA A 155 -3.91 -7.91 9.02
C ALA A 155 -4.61 -8.59 7.84
N PHE A 156 -3.86 -9.19 6.90
CA PHE A 156 -4.44 -9.94 5.79
C PHE A 156 -5.25 -11.15 6.27
N LYS A 157 -4.74 -11.90 7.25
CA LYS A 157 -5.46 -13.05 7.82
C LYS A 157 -6.74 -12.63 8.55
N LEU A 158 -6.71 -11.52 9.28
CA LEU A 158 -7.90 -10.97 9.93
C LEU A 158 -8.93 -10.46 8.91
N ALA A 159 -8.46 -9.79 7.85
CA ALA A 159 -9.30 -9.18 6.84
C ALA A 159 -9.84 -10.15 5.78
N LEU A 160 -9.24 -11.32 5.59
CA LEU A 160 -9.67 -12.29 4.57
C LEU A 160 -10.14 -13.61 5.19
N GLY A 161 -9.73 -13.91 6.42
CA GLY A 161 -9.77 -15.27 6.97
C GLY A 161 -8.58 -16.12 6.51
N ASP A 162 -8.17 -17.11 7.31
CA ASP A 162 -6.91 -17.84 7.07
C ASP A 162 -6.89 -18.58 5.72
N LYS A 163 -8.02 -19.14 5.30
CA LYS A 163 -8.13 -19.87 4.03
C LYS A 163 -7.88 -18.95 2.83
N GLU A 164 -8.58 -17.82 2.76
CA GLU A 164 -8.49 -16.90 1.61
C GLU A 164 -7.16 -16.14 1.63
N ALA A 165 -6.68 -15.74 2.81
CA ALA A 165 -5.35 -15.12 2.96
C ALA A 165 -4.21 -16.00 2.43
N ARG A 166 -4.31 -17.33 2.57
CA ARG A 166 -3.33 -18.29 2.03
C ARG A 166 -3.46 -18.53 0.53
N ARG A 167 -4.62 -18.24 -0.05
CA ARG A 167 -4.87 -18.36 -1.50
C ARG A 167 -4.43 -17.11 -2.26
N ALA A 168 -4.47 -15.95 -1.60
CA ALA A 168 -4.04 -14.69 -2.20
C ALA A 168 -2.56 -14.74 -2.58
N SER A 169 -2.24 -14.26 -3.78
CA SER A 169 -0.85 -14.02 -4.18
C SER A 169 -0.39 -12.70 -3.58
N ILE A 170 0.83 -12.64 -3.05
CA ILE A 170 1.37 -11.44 -2.42
C ILE A 170 2.79 -11.16 -2.93
N SER A 171 3.08 -9.90 -3.19
CA SER A 171 4.44 -9.39 -3.33
C SER A 171 4.52 -7.95 -2.81
N SER A 172 5.70 -7.33 -2.87
CA SER A 172 5.88 -5.90 -2.62
C SER A 172 6.84 -5.34 -3.65
N THR A 173 6.44 -4.27 -4.33
CA THR A 173 7.30 -3.59 -5.31
C THR A 173 8.54 -2.96 -4.68
N LYS A 174 8.61 -2.82 -3.36
CA LYS A 174 9.79 -2.31 -2.65
C LYS A 174 11.02 -3.21 -2.79
N SER A 175 10.83 -4.50 -3.03
CA SER A 175 11.98 -5.38 -3.30
C SER A 175 12.74 -5.00 -4.57
N MET A 176 12.09 -4.31 -5.50
CA MET A 176 12.66 -3.91 -6.79
C MET A 176 13.15 -2.46 -6.80
N HIS A 177 12.48 -1.57 -6.06
CA HIS A 177 12.71 -0.13 -6.17
C HIS A 177 13.11 0.54 -4.85
N GLY A 178 13.05 -0.17 -3.72
CA GLY A 178 13.18 0.40 -2.36
C GLY A 178 11.86 0.60 -1.65
#